data_AF-A0A7F8RUT0-F1
#
_entry.id   AF-A0A7F8RUT0-F1
#
_cell.length_a   1.000
_cell.length_b   1.000
_cell.length_c   1.000
_cell.angle_alpha   90.00
_cell.angle_beta   90.00
_cell.angle_gamma   90.00
#
_symmetry.space_group_name_H-M   'P 1'
#
loop_
_entity.id
_entity.type
_entity.pdbx_description
1 polymer ?
#
loop_
_entity_poly.entity_id
_entity_poly.type
_entity_poly.pdbx_seq_one_letter_code
_entity_poly.pdbx_strand_id
1 'polypeptide(L)'
;MRGLDQNLDLHGSVQRVCQFLGRPLGEEALGSVVAHSAFGAMKANTMSNFTLLPPSLLDQRHGAFLRKGVCGDWKNHFTVAQSEAFDRVYREQMRGLPTFPWDVPEDASPDPDPSPSPPEASEPPNP
;
A
#
# COMPACT_ATOMS: atom_id res chain seq x y z
N MET A 1 -5.08 -10.17 3.38
CA MET A 1 -4.60 -8.78 3.39
C MET A 1 -4.57 -8.31 1.93
N ARG A 2 -5.51 -7.52 1.40
CA ARG A 2 -5.61 -7.32 -0.08
C ARG A 2 -5.76 -5.87 -0.58
N GLY A 3 -6.05 -4.89 0.27
CA GLY A 3 -6.52 -3.58 -0.23
C GLY A 3 -5.96 -2.37 0.50
N LEU A 4 -4.71 -2.01 0.25
CA LEU A 4 -4.30 -0.60 0.37
C LEU A 4 -3.94 -0.11 -1.03
N ASP A 5 -4.96 0.28 -1.79
CA ASP A 5 -4.81 0.90 -3.11
C ASP A 5 -5.12 2.41 -3.10
N GLN A 6 -5.30 3.03 -1.92
CA GLN A 6 -5.62 4.45 -1.86
C GLN A 6 -4.62 5.22 -1.00
N ASN A 7 -4.06 6.23 -1.66
CA ASN A 7 -3.27 7.31 -1.09
C ASN A 7 -3.96 7.82 0.19
N LEU A 8 -3.37 7.52 1.34
CA LEU A 8 -3.83 8.01 2.64
C LEU A 8 -3.91 9.54 2.53
N ASP A 9 -5.06 10.13 2.84
CA ASP A 9 -5.24 11.59 2.82
C ASP A 9 -4.22 12.24 3.78
N LEU A 10 -3.11 12.68 3.21
CA LEU A 10 -1.99 13.25 3.95
C LEU A 10 -2.39 14.60 4.52
N HIS A 11 -3.18 15.38 3.78
CA HIS A 11 -3.64 16.69 4.22
C HIS A 11 -4.53 16.58 5.45
N GLY A 12 -5.59 15.77 5.39
CA GLY A 12 -6.47 15.55 6.53
C GLY A 12 -5.75 14.88 7.71
N SER A 13 -4.75 14.03 7.44
CA SER A 13 -3.94 13.43 8.51
C SER A 13 -3.06 14.46 9.22
N VAL A 14 -2.37 15.34 8.49
CA VAL A 14 -1.60 16.44 9.08
C VAL A 14 -2.53 17.38 9.85
N GLN A 15 -3.69 17.72 9.30
CA GLN A 15 -4.68 18.56 9.98
C GLN A 15 -5.13 17.95 11.32
N ARG A 16 -5.42 16.63 11.36
CA ARG A 16 -5.76 15.91 12.59
C ARG A 16 -4.62 15.93 13.61
N VAL A 17 -3.37 15.74 13.18
CA VAL A 17 -2.20 15.82 14.06
C VAL A 17 -2.05 17.23 14.62
N CYS A 18 -2.20 18.27 13.80
CA CYS A 18 -2.19 19.67 14.23
C CYS A 18 -3.26 19.96 15.30
N GLN A 19 -4.48 19.47 15.10
CA GLN A 19 -5.57 19.59 16.07
C GLN A 19 -5.24 18.86 17.38
N PHE A 20 -4.74 17.62 17.30
CA PHE A 20 -4.34 16.84 18.47
C PHE A 20 -3.25 17.53 19.29
N LEU A 21 -2.28 18.17 18.63
CA LEU A 21 -1.21 18.93 19.28
C LEU A 21 -1.67 20.31 19.79
N GLY A 22 -2.93 20.70 19.57
CA GLY A 22 -3.43 22.03 19.92
C GLY A 22 -2.78 23.17 19.12
N ARG A 23 -2.30 22.87 17.91
CA ARG A 23 -1.58 23.81 17.02
C ARG A 23 -2.22 23.83 15.64
N PRO A 24 -3.40 24.44 15.47
CA PRO A 24 -3.99 24.60 14.16
C PRO A 24 -3.07 25.42 13.25
N LEU A 25 -2.93 25.00 12.01
CA LEU A 25 -2.16 25.70 10.99
C LEU A 25 -3.14 26.36 10.00
N GLY A 26 -2.75 27.51 9.45
CA GLY A 26 -3.43 28.06 8.27
C GLY A 26 -3.17 27.20 7.03
N GLU A 27 -4.03 27.33 6.03
CA GLU A 27 -3.99 26.54 4.79
C GLU A 27 -2.61 26.55 4.11
N GLU A 28 -1.95 27.71 4.03
CA GLU A 28 -0.61 27.81 3.42
C GLU A 28 0.45 27.00 4.20
N ALA A 29 0.48 27.16 5.53
CA ALA A 29 1.42 26.43 6.38
C ALA A 29 1.14 24.93 6.37
N LEU A 30 -0.14 24.54 6.35
CA LEU A 30 -0.58 23.16 6.25
C LEU A 30 -0.14 22.54 4.91
N GLY A 31 -0.38 23.24 3.79
CA GLY A 31 0.06 22.84 2.47
C GLY A 31 1.58 22.71 2.37
N SER A 32 2.33 23.61 3.01
CA SER A 32 3.79 23.53 3.10
C SER A 32 4.25 22.26 3.83
N VAL A 33 3.64 21.94 4.98
CA VAL A 33 3.96 20.70 5.72
C VAL A 33 3.64 19.46 4.89
N VAL A 34 2.49 19.43 4.22
CA VAL A 34 2.10 18.30 3.34
C VAL A 34 3.11 18.12 2.21
N ALA A 35 3.51 19.19 1.54
CA ALA A 35 4.49 19.14 0.45
C ALA A 35 5.86 18.62 0.92
N HIS A 36 6.35 19.09 2.07
CA HIS A 36 7.65 18.68 2.62
C HIS A 36 7.62 17.27 3.24
N SER A 37 6.43 16.80 3.66
CA SER A 37 6.22 15.45 4.20
C SER A 37 5.95 14.42 3.09
N ALA A 38 5.77 14.84 1.84
CA ALA A 38 5.60 13.92 0.73
C ALA A 38 6.86 13.05 0.55
N PHE A 39 6.68 11.79 0.18
CA PHE A 39 7.77 10.82 0.09
C PHE A 39 8.92 11.31 -0.81
N GLY A 40 8.61 11.92 -1.95
CA GLY A 40 9.62 12.48 -2.86
C GLY A 40 10.46 13.58 -2.20
N ALA A 41 9.82 14.50 -1.48
CA ALA A 41 10.50 15.58 -0.77
C ALA A 41 11.40 15.04 0.36
N MET A 42 10.87 14.11 1.17
CA MET A 42 11.66 13.46 2.23
C MET A 42 12.84 12.65 1.68
N LYS A 43 12.66 11.99 0.52
CA LYS A 43 13.72 11.21 -0.13
C LYS A 43 14.84 12.08 -0.68
N ALA A 44 14.52 13.29 -1.16
CA ALA A 44 15.51 14.25 -1.65
C ALA A 44 16.27 14.97 -0.51
N ASN A 45 15.65 15.10 0.68
CA ASN A 45 16.25 15.81 1.81
C ASN A 45 17.24 14.91 2.59
N THR A 46 18.52 15.31 2.61
CA THR A 46 19.61 14.59 3.30
C THR A 46 19.42 14.47 4.81
N MET A 47 18.69 15.42 5.41
CA MET A 47 18.36 15.38 6.84
C MET A 47 17.29 14.34 7.18
N SER A 48 16.55 13.82 6.19
CA SER A 48 15.48 12.83 6.40
C SER A 48 15.69 11.48 5.70
N ASN A 49 16.55 11.40 4.69
CA ASN A 49 16.76 10.17 3.92
C ASN A 49 17.87 9.25 4.44
N PHE A 50 18.47 9.61 5.58
CA PHE A 50 19.50 8.82 6.29
C PHE A 50 20.81 8.60 5.52
N THR A 51 21.11 9.40 4.50
CA THR A 51 22.41 9.32 3.79
C THR A 51 23.58 9.85 4.61
N LEU A 52 23.30 10.59 5.68
CA LEU A 52 24.31 11.10 6.62
C LEU A 52 24.79 10.05 7.64
N LEU A 53 24.15 8.88 7.70
CA LEU A 53 24.60 7.80 8.57
C LEU A 53 25.88 7.13 8.03
N PRO A 54 26.77 6.65 8.91
CA PRO A 54 27.94 5.90 8.48
C PRO A 54 27.53 4.55 7.84
N PRO A 55 28.27 4.05 6.84
CA PRO A 55 27.98 2.77 6.19
C PRO A 55 27.97 1.56 7.15
N SER A 56 28.63 1.67 8.31
CA SER A 56 28.60 0.64 9.36
C SER A 56 27.23 0.47 10.02
N LEU A 57 26.37 1.50 9.96
CA LEU A 57 25.00 1.44 10.46
C LEU A 57 24.00 1.25 9.32
N LEU A 58 24.21 1.93 8.20
CA LEU A 58 23.32 1.85 7.05
C LEU A 58 24.11 2.00 5.75
N ASP A 59 24.39 0.89 5.09
CA ASP A 59 25.04 0.89 3.79
C ASP A 59 24.03 1.12 2.66
N GLN A 60 23.95 2.37 2.22
CA GLN A 60 23.06 2.83 1.16
C GLN A 60 23.40 2.21 -0.22
N ARG A 61 24.54 1.52 -0.37
CA ARG A 61 24.89 0.79 -1.60
C ARG A 61 24.01 -0.44 -1.83
N HIS A 62 23.52 -1.05 -0.75
CA HIS A 62 22.62 -2.22 -0.82
C HIS A 62 21.14 -1.82 -0.95
N GLY A 63 20.82 -0.54 -0.79
CA GLY A 63 19.48 -0.02 -0.92
C GLY A 63 19.27 1.26 -0.14
N ALA A 64 18.33 2.08 -0.60
CA ALA A 64 17.95 3.30 0.07
C ALA A 64 17.01 3.03 1.25
N PHE A 65 17.16 3.78 2.36
CA PHE A 65 16.23 3.74 3.50
C PHE A 65 14.78 4.02 3.05
N LEU A 66 14.60 5.11 2.29
CA LEU A 66 13.33 5.46 1.66
C LEU A 66 13.19 4.72 0.33
N ARG A 67 12.76 3.45 0.40
CA ARG A 67 12.71 2.51 -0.74
C ARG A 67 11.71 2.91 -1.84
N LYS A 68 10.41 2.63 -1.66
CA LYS A 68 9.35 2.94 -2.64
C LYS A 68 8.29 3.92 -2.15
N GLY A 69 7.94 3.89 -0.85
CA GLY A 69 6.94 4.80 -0.29
C GLY A 69 5.51 4.57 -0.81
N VAL A 70 5.18 3.34 -1.20
CA VAL A 70 3.86 2.99 -1.76
C VAL A 70 3.19 1.90 -0.93
N CYS A 71 1.86 1.97 -0.85
CA CYS A 71 1.04 0.94 -0.24
C CYS A 71 0.92 -0.27 -1.18
N GLY A 72 0.70 -1.46 -0.63
CA GLY A 72 0.42 -2.66 -1.42
C GLY A 72 1.63 -3.33 -2.08
N ASP A 73 2.86 -2.81 -1.94
CA ASP A 73 4.05 -3.39 -2.59
C ASP A 73 4.37 -4.82 -2.12
N TRP A 74 3.80 -5.28 -0.99
CA TRP A 74 3.88 -6.67 -0.55
C TRP A 74 3.33 -7.65 -1.61
N LYS A 75 2.35 -7.23 -2.43
CA LYS A 75 1.80 -8.02 -3.56
C LYS A 75 2.88 -8.40 -4.58
N ASN A 76 3.94 -7.59 -4.70
CA ASN A 76 5.06 -7.85 -5.61
C ASN A 76 6.13 -8.79 -5.01
N HIS A 77 5.97 -9.21 -3.76
CA HIS A 77 6.96 -10.01 -3.03
C HIS A 77 6.41 -11.36 -2.59
N PHE A 78 5.12 -11.45 -2.27
CA PHE A 78 4.49 -12.67 -1.82
C PHE A 78 4.03 -13.52 -3.00
N THR A 79 4.33 -14.82 -2.95
CA THR A 79 3.61 -15.78 -3.78
C THR A 79 2.19 -15.97 -3.25
N VAL A 80 1.29 -16.51 -4.08
CA VAL A 80 -0.10 -16.81 -3.68
C VAL A 80 -0.11 -17.71 -2.43
N ALA A 81 0.67 -18.78 -2.42
CA ALA A 81 0.76 -19.71 -1.29
C ALA A 81 1.27 -19.03 0.00
N GLN A 82 2.25 -18.12 -0.10
CA GLN A 82 2.72 -17.36 1.06
C GLN A 82 1.67 -16.39 1.57
N SER A 83 0.94 -15.72 0.68
CA SER A 83 -0.14 -14.80 1.04
C SER A 83 -1.28 -15.53 1.75
N GLU A 84 -1.68 -16.71 1.26
CA GLU A 84 -2.71 -17.52 1.90
C GLU A 84 -2.28 -18.04 3.27
N ALA A 85 -1.03 -18.48 3.39
CA ALA A 85 -0.47 -18.90 4.66
C ALA A 85 -0.43 -17.74 5.67
N PHE A 86 -0.03 -16.55 5.23
CA PHE A 86 -0.04 -15.34 6.04
C PHE A 86 -1.48 -14.97 6.47
N ASP A 87 -2.44 -14.98 5.55
CA ASP A 87 -3.83 -14.63 5.82
C ASP A 87 -4.46 -15.54 6.89
N ARG A 88 -4.13 -16.84 6.88
CA ARG A 88 -4.59 -17.78 7.93
C ARG A 88 -4.07 -17.39 9.31
N VAL A 89 -2.76 -17.17 9.43
CA VAL A 89 -2.15 -16.78 10.72
C VAL A 89 -2.67 -15.42 11.18
N TYR A 90 -2.80 -14.47 10.25
CA TYR A 90 -3.34 -13.14 10.55
C TYR A 90 -4.76 -13.21 11.12
N ARG A 91 -5.66 -13.99 10.51
CA ARG A 91 -7.04 -14.16 11.02
C ARG A 91 -7.09 -14.75 12.43
N GLU A 92 -6.22 -15.71 12.73
CA GLU A 92 -6.14 -16.32 14.06
C GLU A 92 -5.63 -15.32 15.10
N GLN A 93 -4.55 -14.60 14.79
CA GLN A 93 -3.90 -13.68 15.73
C GLN A 93 -4.67 -12.37 15.93
N MET A 94 -5.42 -11.93 14.93
CA MET A 94 -6.19 -10.68 14.98
C MET A 94 -7.64 -10.92 15.39
N ARG A 95 -8.00 -12.14 15.81
CA ARG A 95 -9.35 -12.49 16.21
C ARG A 95 -9.82 -11.64 17.39
N GLY A 96 -10.95 -10.96 17.21
CA GLY A 96 -11.57 -10.11 18.25
C GLY A 96 -11.02 -8.69 18.31
N LEU A 97 -10.08 -8.32 17.45
CA LEU A 97 -9.65 -6.94 17.27
C LEU A 97 -10.58 -6.20 16.30
N PRO A 98 -10.68 -4.86 16.40
CA PRO A 98 -11.38 -4.07 15.40
C PRO A 98 -10.72 -4.22 14.02
N THR A 99 -11.51 -4.05 12.97
CA THR A 99 -11.07 -4.07 11.58
C THR A 99 -10.03 -2.98 11.32
N PHE A 100 -8.94 -3.34 10.65
CA PHE A 100 -7.92 -2.41 10.19
C PHE A 100 -8.27 -1.85 8.81
N PRO A 101 -7.74 -0.67 8.43
CA PRO A 101 -8.00 -0.07 7.11
C PRO A 101 -7.61 -0.94 5.90
N TRP A 102 -6.80 -1.98 6.10
CA TRP A 102 -6.34 -2.91 5.05
C TRP A 102 -7.06 -4.27 5.05
N ASP A 103 -8.00 -4.47 5.98
CA ASP A 103 -8.86 -5.64 6.03
C ASP A 103 -10.02 -5.42 5.05
N VAL A 104 -10.00 -6.14 3.94
CA VAL A 104 -11.07 -6.06 2.92
C VAL A 104 -12.13 -7.12 3.22
N PRO A 105 -13.44 -6.82 3.12
CA PRO A 105 -14.49 -7.84 3.14
C PRO A 105 -14.32 -8.85 1.99
N GLU A 106 -14.69 -10.11 2.21
CA GLU A 106 -14.45 -11.22 1.26
C GLU A 106 -15.16 -11.07 -0.11
N ASP A 107 -16.14 -10.16 -0.25
CA ASP A 107 -17.07 -10.08 -1.40
C ASP A 107 -16.71 -9.09 -2.53
N ALA A 108 -15.49 -8.55 -2.56
CA ALA A 108 -15.09 -7.58 -3.60
C ALA A 108 -14.34 -8.21 -4.80
N SER A 109 -14.44 -9.53 -5.00
CA SER A 109 -14.01 -10.18 -6.25
C SER A 109 -15.22 -10.28 -7.19
N PRO A 110 -15.24 -9.60 -8.34
CA PRO A 110 -16.12 -10.05 -9.42
C PRO A 110 -15.68 -11.48 -9.75
N ASP A 111 -16.64 -12.40 -9.72
CA ASP A 111 -16.42 -13.77 -10.19
C ASP A 111 -15.68 -13.73 -11.54
N PRO A 112 -14.72 -14.63 -11.79
CA PRO A 112 -14.17 -14.75 -13.12
C PRO A 112 -15.33 -15.03 -14.07
N ASP A 113 -15.56 -14.08 -14.98
CA ASP A 113 -16.51 -14.18 -16.09
C ASP A 113 -16.48 -15.61 -16.64
N PRO A 114 -17.62 -16.33 -16.73
CA PRO A 114 -17.63 -17.70 -17.21
C PRO A 114 -16.89 -17.75 -18.55
N SER A 115 -15.80 -18.54 -18.59
CA SER A 115 -14.96 -18.68 -19.77
C SER A 115 -15.83 -18.96 -21.00
N PRO A 116 -15.58 -18.29 -22.14
CA PRO A 116 -16.40 -18.50 -23.34
C PRO A 116 -16.33 -19.97 -23.75
N SER A 117 -17.50 -20.58 -23.90
CA SER A 117 -17.64 -21.94 -24.43
C SER A 117 -16.87 -22.08 -25.75
N PRO A 118 -16.19 -23.22 -25.98
CA PRO A 118 -15.41 -23.42 -27.20
C PRO A 118 -16.32 -23.31 -28.44
N PRO A 119 -15.81 -22.80 -29.57
CA PRO A 119 -16.61 -22.61 -30.78
C PRO A 119 -17.16 -23.95 -31.27
N GLU A 120 -18.47 -24.00 -31.48
CA GLU A 120 -19.18 -25.12 -32.06
C GLU A 120 -18.60 -25.40 -33.46
N ALA A 121 -17.98 -26.57 -33.63
CA ALA A 121 -17.40 -26.97 -34.89
C ALA A 121 -18.52 -27.07 -35.93
N SER A 122 -18.45 -26.23 -36.96
CA SER A 122 -19.36 -26.27 -38.10
C SER A 122 -19.15 -27.59 -38.85
N GLU A 123 -20.14 -28.48 -38.77
CA GLU A 123 -20.19 -29.72 -39.55
C GLU A 123 -20.25 -29.38 -41.05
N PRO A 124 -19.41 -30.00 -41.92
CA PRO A 124 -19.47 -29.73 -43.35
C PRO A 124 -20.75 -30.35 -43.96
N PRO A 125 -21.32 -29.74 -45.01
CA PRO A 125 -22.52 -30.25 -45.63
C PRO A 125 -22.26 -31.61 -46.29
N ASN A 126 -23.11 -32.59 -45.97
CA ASN A 126 -23.13 -33.91 -46.60
C ASN A 126 -23.52 -33.80 -48.09
N PRO A 127 -23.07 -34.73 -48.95
CA PRO A 127 -23.17 -34.64 -50.40
C PRO A 127 -24.59 -34.79 -50.97
#